data_AF-A0A352GNT8-F1
#
_entry.id   AF-A0A352GNT8-F1
#
_cell.length_a   1.000
_cell.length_b   1.000
_cell.length_c   1.000
_cell.angle_alpha   90.00
_cell.angle_beta   90.00
_cell.angle_gamma   90.00
#
_symmetry.space_group_name_H-M   'P 1'
#
loop_
_entity.id
_entity.type
_entity.pdbx_description
1 polymer ?
#
loop_
_entity_poly.entity_id
_entity_poly.type
_entity_poly.pdbx_seq_one_letter_code
_entity_poly.pdbx_strand_id
1 'polypeptide(L)'
;MLEGKQSIISRSRRAFIRGRTPHVASLLVQAWPDGIAATEAALNTIPGVESHGSAGPGKLIVTIDVDDDTGLVEAVSRIEAAKGVITASLVYHQMDEGDAS
;
A
#
# COMPACT_ATOMS: atom_id res chain seq x y z
N MET A 1 11.42 14.37 -23.24
CA MET A 1 11.83 12.98 -22.96
C MET A 1 12.95 13.05 -21.94
N LEU A 2 12.67 12.65 -20.69
CA LEU A 2 13.58 12.21 -19.60
C LEU A 2 12.79 12.26 -18.27
N GLU A 3 12.30 11.08 -17.90
CA GLU A 3 12.19 10.48 -16.56
C GLU A 3 11.58 11.26 -15.36
N GLY A 4 10.37 10.84 -14.98
CA GLY A 4 9.69 11.16 -13.72
C GLY A 4 10.32 10.49 -12.50
N LYS A 5 11.49 10.99 -12.09
CA LYS A 5 12.14 10.64 -10.81
C LYS A 5 11.90 11.76 -9.81
N GLN A 6 10.75 11.79 -9.12
CA GLN A 6 10.57 12.54 -7.86
C GLN A 6 9.16 12.33 -7.29
N SER A 7 8.94 11.29 -6.49
CA SER A 7 7.77 11.29 -5.59
C SER A 7 7.86 10.36 -4.37
N ILE A 8 9.06 9.93 -3.97
CA ILE A 8 9.22 9.01 -2.82
C ILE A 8 9.79 9.75 -1.59
N ILE A 9 10.64 10.77 -1.79
CA ILE A 9 11.39 11.43 -0.70
C ILE A 9 10.55 12.48 0.08
N SER A 10 9.37 12.87 -0.41
CA SER A 10 8.58 13.96 0.21
C SER A 10 7.60 13.52 1.31
N ARG A 11 7.23 12.23 1.43
CA ARG A 11 6.18 11.80 2.38
C ARG A 11 6.73 11.49 3.78
N SER A 12 7.96 10.98 3.90
CA SER A 12 8.57 10.51 5.17
C SER A 12 8.78 11.59 6.23
N ARG A 13 8.91 12.89 5.87
CA ARG A 13 9.14 13.95 6.87
C ARG A 13 7.94 14.30 7.75
N ARG A 14 6.71 13.94 7.36
CA ARG A 14 5.50 14.31 8.10
C ARG A 14 5.18 13.37 9.26
N ALA A 15 5.64 12.12 9.17
CA ALA A 15 5.27 11.08 10.11
C ALA A 15 6.06 11.14 11.44
N PHE A 16 7.29 11.67 11.42
CA PHE A 16 8.17 11.77 12.59
C PHE A 16 7.63 12.67 13.74
N ILE A 17 6.65 13.53 13.49
CA ILE A 17 6.26 14.61 14.43
C ILE A 17 5.22 14.16 15.50
N ARG A 18 4.70 12.92 15.48
CA ARG A 18 3.49 12.55 16.27
C ARG A 18 3.59 11.42 17.29
N GLY A 19 4.77 10.86 17.58
CA GLY A 19 4.90 9.81 18.61
C GLY A 19 4.14 8.51 18.27
N ARG A 20 3.90 8.29 16.98
CA ARG A 20 3.36 7.07 16.40
C ARG A 20 4.41 6.50 15.44
N THR A 21 4.51 5.19 15.34
CA THR A 21 5.44 4.53 14.41
C THR A 21 4.73 4.37 13.07
N PRO A 22 4.94 5.25 12.08
CA PRO A 22 4.30 5.11 10.78
C PRO A 22 4.74 3.81 10.11
N HIS A 23 3.80 3.15 9.44
CA HIS A 23 4.07 1.96 8.65
C HIS A 23 3.79 2.24 7.18
N VAL A 24 4.80 1.97 6.35
CA VAL A 24 4.65 1.92 4.91
C VAL A 24 4.96 0.52 4.42
N ALA A 25 3.97 -0.08 3.75
CA ALA A 25 4.07 -1.45 3.23
C ALA A 25 3.59 -1.51 1.78
N SER A 26 4.21 -2.37 0.98
CA SER A 26 3.78 -2.64 -0.40
C SER A 26 3.34 -4.08 -0.56
N LEU A 27 2.17 -4.29 -1.15
CA LEU A 27 1.61 -5.60 -1.42
C LEU A 27 1.43 -5.82 -2.92
N LEU A 28 1.68 -7.05 -3.36
CA LEU A 28 1.21 -7.56 -4.63
C LEU A 28 -0.16 -8.17 -4.41
N VAL A 29 -1.17 -7.62 -5.07
CA VAL A 29 -2.53 -8.15 -5.08
C VAL A 29 -2.76 -8.86 -6.39
N GLN A 30 -3.10 -10.14 -6.31
CA GLN A 30 -3.58 -10.92 -7.45
C GLN A 30 -5.11 -10.86 -7.45
N ALA A 31 -5.69 -10.52 -8.59
CA ALA A 31 -7.11 -10.49 -8.86
C ALA A 31 -7.42 -11.21 -10.19
N TRP A 32 -8.70 -11.42 -10.48
CA TRP A 32 -9.12 -11.88 -11.80
C TRP A 32 -8.85 -10.80 -12.85
N PRO A 33 -8.22 -11.12 -14.01
CA PRO A 33 -7.93 -10.13 -15.05
C PRO A 33 -9.16 -9.34 -15.49
N ASP A 34 -10.30 -10.01 -15.66
CA ASP A 34 -11.56 -9.39 -16.09
C ASP A 34 -12.17 -8.46 -15.02
N GLY A 35 -11.78 -8.64 -13.76
CA GLY A 35 -12.27 -7.88 -12.61
C GLY A 35 -11.25 -6.90 -12.04
N ILE A 36 -10.09 -6.74 -12.67
CA ILE A 36 -8.96 -6.01 -12.06
C ILE A 36 -9.26 -4.53 -11.84
N ALA A 37 -9.94 -3.87 -12.79
CA ALA A 37 -10.30 -2.46 -12.66
C ALA A 37 -11.31 -2.22 -11.54
N ALA A 38 -12.29 -3.12 -11.38
CA ALA A 38 -13.26 -3.04 -10.29
C ALA A 38 -12.61 -3.33 -8.93
N THR A 39 -11.66 -4.27 -8.89
CA THR A 39 -10.87 -4.58 -7.69
C THR A 39 -10.03 -3.37 -7.30
N GLU A 40 -9.28 -2.79 -8.23
CA GLU A 40 -8.48 -1.57 -8.02
C GLU A 40 -9.34 -0.41 -7.49
N ALA A 41 -10.49 -0.16 -8.10
CA ALA A 41 -11.41 0.87 -7.62
C ALA A 41 -11.87 0.62 -6.18
N ALA A 42 -12.15 -0.63 -5.81
CA ALA A 42 -12.53 -0.99 -4.44
C ALA A 42 -11.37 -0.82 -3.45
N LEU A 43 -10.15 -1.23 -3.81
CA LEU A 43 -8.97 -1.09 -2.95
C LEU A 43 -8.66 0.39 -2.66
N ASN A 44 -8.79 1.27 -3.66
CA ASN A 44 -8.60 2.71 -3.49
C ASN A 44 -9.65 3.39 -2.58
N THR A 45 -10.70 2.67 -2.14
CA THR A 45 -11.64 3.16 -1.12
C THR A 45 -11.21 2.84 0.32
N ILE A 46 -10.17 2.01 0.49
CA ILE A 46 -9.65 1.65 1.80
C ILE A 46 -8.74 2.80 2.28
N PRO A 47 -9.00 3.39 3.46
CA PRO A 47 -8.14 4.45 4.00
C PRO A 47 -6.69 4.00 4.12
N GLY A 48 -5.76 4.85 3.69
CA GLY A 48 -4.33 4.55 3.73
C GLY A 48 -3.85 3.62 2.61
N VAL A 49 -4.71 3.18 1.69
CA VAL A 49 -4.33 2.30 0.56
C VAL A 49 -4.30 3.09 -0.76
N GLU A 50 -3.20 2.94 -1.51
CA GLU A 50 -3.00 3.55 -2.82
C GLU A 50 -2.57 2.47 -3.83
N SER A 51 -3.33 2.27 -4.91
CA SER A 51 -2.92 1.41 -6.04
C SER A 51 -2.01 2.17 -7.00
N HIS A 52 -0.91 1.54 -7.41
CA HIS A 52 0.05 2.08 -8.40
C HIS A 52 -0.22 1.59 -9.83
N GLY A 53 -1.38 0.98 -10.06
CA GLY A 53 -1.78 0.42 -11.34
C GLY A 53 -1.37 -1.04 -11.54
N SER A 54 -1.68 -1.56 -12.73
CA SER A 54 -1.45 -2.98 -13.05
C SER A 54 0.04 -3.31 -13.24
N ALA A 55 0.50 -4.35 -12.55
CA ALA A 55 1.83 -4.94 -12.72
C ALA A 55 1.85 -6.15 -13.68
N GLY A 56 0.79 -6.31 -14.47
CA GLY A 56 0.58 -7.45 -15.36
C GLY A 56 -0.85 -7.99 -15.26
N PRO A 57 -1.22 -8.95 -16.12
CA PRO A 57 -2.58 -9.50 -16.15
C PRO A 57 -3.00 -10.04 -14.77
N GLY A 58 -4.04 -9.46 -14.20
CA GLY A 58 -4.55 -9.82 -12.88
C GLY A 58 -3.66 -9.40 -11.70
N LYS A 59 -2.65 -8.54 -11.88
CA LYS A 59 -1.75 -8.10 -10.81
C LYS A 59 -1.84 -6.60 -10.57
N LEU A 60 -1.91 -6.21 -9.31
CA LEU A 60 -1.89 -4.82 -8.82
C LEU A 60 -0.79 -4.67 -7.78
N ILE A 61 -0.09 -3.55 -7.80
CA ILE A 61 0.80 -3.15 -6.71
C ILE A 61 0.06 -2.10 -5.88
N VAL A 62 -0.07 -2.35 -4.58
CA VAL A 62 -0.70 -1.42 -3.64
C VAL A 62 0.28 -1.02 -2.55
N THR A 63 0.19 0.22 -2.10
CA THR A 63 0.90 0.72 -0.93
C THR A 63 -0.08 1.01 0.19
N ILE A 64 0.29 0.63 1.40
CA ILE A 64 -0.39 0.97 2.65
C ILE A 64 0.48 2.01 3.36
N ASP A 65 -0.12 3.14 3.76
CA ASP A 65 0.48 4.23 4.54
C ASP A 65 -0.45 4.53 5.72
N VAL A 66 -0.03 4.12 6.92
CA VAL A 66 -0.83 4.16 8.15
C VAL A 66 0.04 4.55 9.34
N ASP A 67 -0.59 5.08 10.39
CA ASP A 67 0.15 5.63 11.53
C ASP A 67 0.58 4.57 12.56
N ASP A 68 0.06 3.35 12.52
CA ASP A 68 0.34 2.31 13.53
C ASP A 68 0.11 0.87 13.00
N ASP A 69 0.59 -0.13 13.75
CA ASP A 69 0.45 -1.55 13.44
C ASP A 69 -1.01 -2.00 13.31
N THR A 70 -1.92 -1.39 14.08
CA THR A 70 -3.34 -1.77 14.04
C THR A 70 -3.96 -1.38 12.70
N GLY A 71 -3.67 -0.17 12.23
CA GLY A 71 -4.05 0.29 10.90
C GLY A 71 -3.47 -0.58 9.79
N LEU A 72 -2.23 -1.06 9.95
CA LEU A 72 -1.60 -1.94 8.98
C LEU A 72 -2.33 -3.27 8.87
N VAL A 73 -2.60 -3.92 10.02
CA VAL A 73 -3.32 -5.21 10.07
C VAL A 73 -4.75 -5.06 9.52
N GLU A 74 -5.45 -3.97 9.86
CA GLU A 74 -6.80 -3.71 9.34
C GLU A 74 -6.78 -3.53 7.81
N ALA A 75 -5.85 -2.72 7.29
CA ALA A 75 -5.73 -2.47 5.86
C ALA A 75 -5.45 -3.76 5.09
N VAL A 76 -4.49 -4.60 5.55
CA VAL A 76 -4.21 -5.91 4.94
C VAL A 76 -5.46 -6.79 4.95
N SER A 77 -6.13 -6.89 6.10
CA SER A 77 -7.34 -7.72 6.23
C SER A 77 -8.46 -7.27 5.28
N ARG A 78 -8.63 -5.96 5.10
CA ARG A 78 -9.62 -5.39 4.17
C ARG A 78 -9.27 -5.64 2.70
N ILE A 79 -7.98 -5.59 2.36
CA ILE A 79 -7.49 -5.94 1.02
C ILE A 79 -7.77 -7.41 0.73
N GLU A 80 -7.43 -8.32 1.65
CA GLU A 80 -7.65 -9.76 1.47
C GLU A 80 -9.14 -10.13 1.34
N ALA A 81 -10.02 -9.42 2.05
CA ALA A 81 -11.47 -9.62 1.99
C ALA A 81 -12.14 -8.94 0.78
N ALA A 82 -11.43 -8.11 0.02
CA ALA A 82 -12.02 -7.35 -1.08
C ALA A 82 -12.47 -8.28 -2.21
N LYS A 83 -13.70 -8.06 -2.71
CA LYS A 83 -14.26 -8.86 -3.80
C LYS A 83 -13.37 -8.78 -5.05
N GLY A 84 -12.99 -9.94 -5.57
CA GLY A 84 -12.15 -10.05 -6.77
C GLY A 84 -10.67 -10.28 -6.46
N VAL A 85 -10.24 -10.07 -5.22
CA VAL A 85 -8.91 -10.47 -4.73
C VAL A 85 -8.85 -11.99 -4.61
N ILE A 86 -7.77 -12.55 -5.15
CA ILE A 86 -7.41 -13.96 -5.09
C ILE A 86 -6.35 -14.15 -3.99
N THR A 87 -5.31 -13.32 -4.02
CA THR A 87 -4.27 -13.28 -2.99
C THR A 87 -3.76 -11.86 -2.78
N ALA A 88 -3.30 -11.57 -1.57
CA ALA A 88 -2.47 -10.40 -1.27
C ALA A 88 -1.17 -10.90 -0.63
N SER A 89 -0.02 -10.41 -1.10
CA SER A 89 1.28 -10.86 -0.59
C SER A 89 2.17 -9.66 -0.35
N LEU A 90 2.75 -9.58 0.85
CA LEU A 90 3.64 -8.51 1.24
C LEU A 90 4.94 -8.59 0.43
N VAL A 91 5.23 -7.55 -0.35
CA VAL A 91 6.42 -7.44 -1.20
C VAL A 91 7.52 -6.64 -0.51
N TYR A 92 7.16 -5.70 0.36
CA TYR A 92 8.09 -4.86 1.10
C TYR A 92 7.45 -4.30 2.37
N HIS A 93 8.20 -4.28 3.48
CA HIS A 93 7.86 -3.57 4.72
C HIS A 93 9.09 -2.74 5.11
N GLN A 94 8.90 -1.44 5.37
CA GLN A 94 9.90 -0.61 6.04
C GLN A 94 9.31 -0.19 7.38
N MET A 95 9.93 -0.61 8.47
CA MET A 95 9.72 -0.01 9.78
C MET A 95 10.84 1.04 9.94
N ASP A 96 10.48 2.31 10.02
CA ASP A 96 11.43 3.33 10.44
C ASP A 96 11.59 3.18 11.95
N GLU A 97 12.61 2.42 12.37
CA GLU A 97 13.10 2.48 13.74
C GLU A 97 13.60 3.91 13.95
N GLY A 98 12.91 4.67 14.79
CA GLY A 98 13.32 6.04 15.11
C GLY A 98 14.75 6.02 15.64
N ASP A 99 15.68 6.59 14.87
CA ASP A 99 17.03 6.87 15.35
C ASP A 99 16.90 7.76 16.59
N ALA A 100 17.05 7.14 17.76
CA ALA A 100 17.27 7.83 19.01
C ALA A 100 18.69 8.42 18.96
N SER A 101 18.78 9.71 18.65
CA SER A 101 19.96 10.53 18.97
C SER A 101 19.69 11.39 20.19
#